data_AF-A0A2I4SHR6-F1
#
_entry.id   AF-A0A2I4SHR6-F1
#
_cell.length_a   1.000
_cell.length_b   1.000
_cell.length_c   1.000
_cell.angle_alpha   90.00
_cell.angle_beta   90.00
_cell.angle_gamma   90.00
#
_symmetry.space_group_name_H-M   'P 1'
#
loop_
_entity.id
_entity.type
_entity.pdbx_description
1 polymer ?
#
loop_
_entity_poly.entity_id
_entity_poly.type
_entity_poly.pdbx_seq_one_letter_code
_entity_poly.pdbx_strand_id
1 'polypeptide(L)'
;MNHLLAKSVMRRLISGGGSIRSASPAPSLTIFRVVTDSATMRRESLVYVRGGGVELMKRMMSSEAVKVTEEKKEVKEEKKKSESNVVASSYWGVARPRITKEDGTEWPWNCFMPWETYQADLSIDLGKHHVPKTFLDKVAYKTVKLLRIPTDVFFQRRYGCRAMMLETVAAVPGMVGGMLLHLRSLRKFQQSGGWIKALLEEAENERMHLMTMVELVKPKWYERFLVLTVQGVFFNAFFVLYMMSPKVAHRVVGYLEEEAIHSYTEYLKDIESGAIENVPAPAIAIDYWRLPKDAKLKDVITVIRADEAHHRDVNHFASDIHFQGKELRDAPAPLGYH
;
A
#
# COMPACT_ATOMS: atom_id res chain seq x y z
N MET A 1 -21.64 46.00 -21.96
CA MET A 1 -23.12 45.80 -22.05
C MET A 1 -23.40 44.80 -23.16
N ASN A 2 -24.43 43.98 -22.97
CA ASN A 2 -24.79 42.89 -23.89
C ASN A 2 -25.35 43.45 -25.21
N HIS A 3 -25.29 42.67 -26.29
CA HIS A 3 -26.52 42.10 -26.87
C HIS A 3 -26.23 40.91 -27.80
N LEU A 4 -27.01 39.84 -27.60
CA LEU A 4 -27.09 38.68 -28.49
C LEU A 4 -27.91 39.04 -29.74
N LEU A 5 -27.63 38.38 -30.88
CA LEU A 5 -28.60 37.47 -31.53
C LEU A 5 -28.03 36.78 -32.78
N ALA A 6 -28.62 35.63 -33.12
CA ALA A 6 -28.14 34.69 -34.13
C ALA A 6 -28.84 34.88 -35.50
N LYS A 7 -28.26 34.26 -36.55
CA LYS A 7 -29.00 33.63 -37.65
C LYS A 7 -28.12 32.64 -38.43
N SER A 8 -28.73 31.58 -38.94
CA SER A 8 -28.09 30.54 -39.76
C SER A 8 -28.28 30.81 -41.25
N VAL A 9 -27.36 30.31 -42.08
CA VAL A 9 -27.61 29.99 -43.50
C VAL A 9 -26.88 28.71 -43.86
N MET A 10 -27.60 27.76 -44.44
CA MET A 10 -27.08 26.53 -45.03
C MET A 10 -26.77 26.77 -46.51
N ARG A 11 -25.59 26.36 -47.02
CA ARG A 11 -25.39 26.23 -48.48
C ARG A 11 -24.60 24.97 -48.84
N ARG A 12 -25.28 24.08 -49.57
CA ARG A 12 -24.69 23.00 -50.36
C ARG A 12 -23.87 23.59 -51.51
N LEU A 13 -22.78 22.92 -51.87
CA LEU A 13 -22.38 22.78 -53.27
C LEU A 13 -22.12 21.30 -53.57
N ILE A 14 -22.50 20.89 -54.78
CA ILE A 14 -22.53 19.53 -55.32
C ILE A 14 -21.75 19.57 -56.65
N SER A 15 -21.35 18.39 -57.15
CA SER A 15 -20.63 18.11 -58.41
C SER A 15 -19.12 18.35 -58.32
N GLY A 16 -18.25 17.51 -58.90
CA GLY A 16 -18.41 16.22 -59.64
C GLY A 16 -17.01 15.79 -60.10
N GLY A 17 -16.71 14.58 -60.60
CA GLY A 17 -17.50 13.39 -60.94
C GLY A 17 -16.71 12.58 -62.00
N GLY A 18 -16.74 11.23 -61.96
CA GLY A 18 -15.98 10.34 -62.86
C GLY A 18 -14.82 9.62 -62.12
N SER A 19 -14.84 8.31 -61.80
CA SER A 19 -15.16 7.10 -62.60
C SER A 19 -14.06 6.82 -63.64
N ILE A 20 -13.44 5.63 -63.71
CA ILE A 20 -14.04 4.37 -64.18
C ILE A 20 -13.18 3.14 -63.79
N ARG A 21 -13.82 2.06 -63.28
CA ARG A 21 -13.59 0.57 -63.43
C ARG A 21 -12.13 0.01 -63.33
N SER A 22 -11.80 -1.28 -63.12
CA SER A 22 -12.46 -2.61 -63.06
C SER A 22 -11.47 -3.58 -62.36
N ALA A 23 -11.73 -4.82 -61.93
CA ALA A 23 -12.93 -5.68 -61.74
C ALA A 23 -12.54 -6.90 -60.83
N SER A 24 -13.44 -7.85 -60.60
CA SER A 24 -13.14 -9.21 -60.05
C SER A 24 -13.14 -10.27 -61.17
N PRO A 25 -12.62 -11.50 -60.96
CA PRO A 25 -13.41 -12.54 -60.29
C PRO A 25 -12.63 -13.53 -59.39
N ALA A 26 -13.36 -14.33 -58.60
CA ALA A 26 -12.88 -15.58 -57.99
C ALA A 26 -13.06 -16.77 -58.97
N PRO A 27 -12.49 -17.96 -58.68
CA PRO A 27 -13.42 -19.07 -58.40
C PRO A 27 -12.94 -20.21 -57.44
N SER A 28 -13.96 -20.83 -56.83
CA SER A 28 -14.14 -22.27 -56.52
C SER A 28 -13.38 -23.02 -55.42
N LEU A 29 -14.15 -23.89 -54.75
CA LEU A 29 -13.76 -24.95 -53.81
C LEU A 29 -13.10 -26.15 -54.50
N THR A 30 -12.43 -26.99 -53.72
CA THR A 30 -12.59 -28.46 -53.80
C THR A 30 -12.58 -29.08 -52.41
N ILE A 31 -13.37 -30.15 -52.23
CA ILE A 31 -13.62 -30.86 -50.98
C ILE A 31 -12.77 -32.14 -50.96
N PHE A 32 -12.29 -32.56 -49.79
CA PHE A 32 -12.11 -33.98 -49.48
C PHE A 32 -12.78 -34.33 -48.15
N ARG A 33 -13.39 -35.52 -48.08
CA ARG A 33 -14.36 -35.91 -47.06
C ARG A 33 -14.17 -37.39 -46.68
N VAL A 34 -13.90 -37.65 -45.40
CA VAL A 34 -13.91 -38.97 -44.73
C VAL A 34 -14.32 -38.64 -43.28
N VAL A 35 -15.53 -38.90 -42.73
CA VAL A 35 -16.41 -40.12 -42.65
C VAL A 35 -15.71 -41.21 -41.82
N THR A 36 -16.17 -41.71 -40.66
CA THR A 36 -17.38 -41.60 -39.80
C THR A 36 -16.93 -41.68 -38.30
N ASP A 37 -17.72 -41.60 -37.21
CA ASP A 37 -19.17 -41.43 -36.93
C ASP A 37 -19.35 -40.68 -35.56
N SER A 38 -20.51 -40.16 -35.13
CA SER A 38 -21.67 -40.79 -34.42
C SER A 38 -21.27 -41.71 -33.25
N ALA A 39 -21.78 -41.63 -32.01
CA ALA A 39 -23.05 -41.17 -31.43
C ALA A 39 -22.85 -40.93 -29.89
N THR A 40 -23.72 -40.40 -29.03
CA THR A 40 -25.14 -39.98 -29.09
C THR A 40 -25.41 -39.01 -27.92
N MET A 41 -26.30 -38.02 -28.08
CA MET A 41 -26.90 -37.35 -26.91
C MET A 41 -27.91 -38.27 -26.21
N ARG A 42 -27.96 -38.25 -24.88
CA ARG A 42 -29.22 -38.33 -24.13
C ARG A 42 -29.32 -37.24 -23.07
N ARG A 43 -30.57 -36.84 -22.81
CA ARG A 43 -31.02 -35.71 -22.01
C ARG A 43 -31.71 -36.25 -20.75
N GLU A 44 -32.03 -35.34 -19.83
CA GLU A 44 -32.83 -35.57 -18.61
C GLU A 44 -32.02 -36.14 -17.43
N SER A 45 -32.30 -35.80 -16.16
CA SER A 45 -33.41 -34.99 -15.61
C SER A 45 -32.96 -34.08 -14.45
N LEU A 46 -33.71 -32.99 -14.27
CA LEU A 46 -33.60 -32.09 -13.12
C LEU A 46 -34.32 -32.74 -11.91
N VAL A 47 -33.66 -32.88 -10.76
CA VAL A 47 -34.32 -33.25 -9.50
C VAL A 47 -33.95 -32.24 -8.41
N TYR A 48 -34.98 -31.59 -7.87
CA TYR A 48 -34.88 -30.59 -6.82
C TYR A 48 -35.21 -31.27 -5.48
N VAL A 49 -34.23 -31.43 -4.59
CA VAL A 49 -34.49 -31.88 -3.20
C VAL A 49 -33.91 -30.88 -2.21
N ARG A 50 -34.79 -30.45 -1.31
CA ARG A 50 -34.56 -29.50 -0.22
C ARG A 50 -34.39 -30.29 1.08
N GLY A 51 -33.28 -30.13 1.77
CA GLY A 51 -33.06 -30.73 3.10
C GLY A 51 -31.59 -30.71 3.49
N GLY A 52 -31.26 -30.06 4.61
CA GLY A 52 -29.89 -30.05 5.15
C GLY A 52 -29.63 -31.21 6.10
N GLY A 53 -28.35 -31.44 6.43
CA GLY A 53 -27.93 -32.43 7.42
C GLY A 53 -26.41 -32.56 7.47
N VAL A 54 -25.82 -32.26 8.62
CA VAL A 54 -24.37 -32.33 8.86
C VAL A 54 -23.97 -33.78 9.14
N GLU A 55 -23.48 -34.54 8.14
CA GLU A 55 -22.91 -35.88 8.39
C GLU A 55 -22.04 -36.42 7.22
N LEU A 56 -21.01 -35.69 6.75
CA LEU A 56 -20.08 -36.24 5.75
C LEU A 56 -18.62 -35.74 5.82
N MET A 57 -18.01 -35.71 7.01
CA MET A 57 -16.55 -35.59 7.11
C MET A 57 -15.97 -36.29 8.36
N LYS A 58 -16.20 -37.61 8.48
CA LYS A 58 -15.63 -38.40 9.58
C LYS A 58 -15.28 -39.86 9.20
N ARG A 59 -14.59 -40.06 8.06
CA ARG A 59 -14.01 -41.37 7.74
C ARG A 59 -12.89 -41.33 6.69
N MET A 60 -11.74 -40.74 7.04
CA MET A 60 -10.48 -40.94 6.30
C MET A 60 -9.26 -40.53 7.15
N MET A 61 -8.92 -41.36 8.15
CA MET A 61 -7.59 -41.48 8.75
C MET A 61 -7.53 -42.79 9.55
N SER A 62 -6.95 -43.83 8.94
CA SER A 62 -6.60 -45.09 9.63
C SER A 62 -5.51 -45.79 8.82
N SER A 63 -4.27 -45.70 9.30
CA SER A 63 -3.14 -46.52 8.86
C SER A 63 -2.27 -46.81 10.09
N GLU A 64 -1.86 -48.07 10.23
CA GLU A 64 -1.44 -48.64 11.50
C GLU A 64 -0.05 -48.17 11.98
N ALA A 65 0.17 -48.26 13.30
CA ALA A 65 1.42 -47.88 13.93
C ALA A 65 2.46 -49.02 13.82
N VAL A 66 3.59 -48.75 13.15
CA VAL A 66 4.77 -49.62 13.18
C VAL A 66 5.68 -49.19 14.34
N LYS A 67 5.95 -50.13 15.26
CA LYS A 67 6.95 -49.93 16.32
C LYS A 67 8.36 -50.04 15.73
N VAL A 68 9.22 -49.07 16.03
CA VAL A 68 10.68 -49.17 15.83
C VAL A 68 11.36 -49.02 17.19
N THR A 69 12.36 -49.86 17.42
CA THR A 69 12.96 -50.14 18.74
C THR A 69 13.88 -49.00 19.22
N GLU A 70 13.93 -48.79 20.54
CA GLU A 70 14.90 -47.87 21.15
C GLU A 70 16.34 -48.41 21.07
N GLU A 71 17.30 -47.57 20.66
CA GLU A 71 18.69 -47.65 21.13
C GLU A 71 19.05 -46.35 21.86
N LYS A 72 19.40 -46.47 23.15
CA LYS A 72 19.83 -45.34 23.97
C LYS A 72 21.31 -45.05 23.71
N LYS A 73 21.64 -43.80 23.37
CA LYS A 73 22.97 -43.22 23.61
C LYS A 73 22.82 -42.04 24.54
N GLU A 74 23.26 -42.22 25.77
CA GLU A 74 23.42 -41.12 26.73
C GLU A 74 24.56 -40.21 26.26
N VAL A 75 24.25 -38.92 26.08
CA VAL A 75 25.25 -37.86 26.01
C VAL A 75 24.98 -36.92 27.18
N LYS A 76 25.97 -36.76 28.07
CA LYS A 76 25.87 -35.90 29.23
C LYS A 76 25.90 -34.43 28.80
N GLU A 77 24.83 -33.69 29.06
CA GLU A 77 24.86 -32.23 28.95
C GLU A 77 25.63 -31.60 30.12
N GLU A 78 26.79 -31.00 29.83
CA GLU A 78 27.40 -30.05 30.74
C GLU A 78 26.66 -28.71 30.69
N LYS A 79 26.01 -28.35 31.80
CA LYS A 79 25.34 -27.05 31.95
C LYS A 79 26.36 -25.90 31.98
N LYS A 80 26.61 -25.25 30.83
CA LYS A 80 27.09 -23.85 30.83
C LYS A 80 25.91 -22.90 30.89
N LYS A 81 25.71 -22.27 32.05
CA LYS A 81 24.87 -21.06 32.18
C LYS A 81 25.47 -19.95 31.31
N SER A 82 24.69 -19.41 30.39
CA SER A 82 24.89 -18.06 29.83
C SER A 82 23.56 -17.34 29.81
N GLU A 83 23.42 -16.30 30.63
CA GLU A 83 22.21 -15.49 30.70
C GLU A 83 22.09 -14.59 29.48
N SER A 84 21.07 -14.81 28.66
CA SER A 84 20.51 -13.77 27.77
C SER A 84 19.06 -14.13 27.46
N ASN A 85 18.12 -13.37 28.02
CA ASN A 85 16.68 -13.64 27.92
C ASN A 85 16.11 -13.28 26.55
N VAL A 86 16.06 -14.24 25.64
CA VAL A 86 15.02 -14.30 24.59
C VAL A 86 14.49 -15.73 24.53
N VAL A 87 13.40 -15.99 25.25
CA VAL A 87 12.70 -17.28 25.19
C VAL A 87 11.90 -17.34 23.90
N ALA A 88 12.59 -17.58 22.79
CA ALA A 88 11.93 -18.21 21.66
C ALA A 88 11.39 -19.56 22.13
N SER A 89 10.10 -19.81 21.90
CA SER A 89 9.44 -21.03 22.36
C SER A 89 10.18 -22.25 21.82
N SER A 90 10.85 -22.98 22.70
CA SER A 90 11.70 -24.14 22.35
C SER A 90 10.94 -25.22 21.58
N TYR A 91 9.62 -25.29 21.77
CA TYR A 91 8.69 -26.12 21.02
C TYR A 91 8.79 -25.95 19.49
N TRP A 92 9.05 -24.74 19.00
CA TRP A 92 9.14 -24.46 17.56
C TRP A 92 10.58 -24.49 17.01
N GLY A 93 11.61 -24.59 17.87
CA GLY A 93 13.02 -24.59 17.46
C GLY A 93 13.52 -23.30 16.78
N VAL A 94 12.73 -22.22 16.77
CA VAL A 94 13.06 -20.96 16.07
C VAL A 94 14.06 -20.14 16.88
N ALA A 95 15.35 -20.45 16.77
CA ALA A 95 16.41 -19.60 17.31
C ALA A 95 16.60 -18.35 16.42
N ARG A 96 16.65 -17.15 17.02
CA ARG A 96 16.98 -15.92 16.30
C ARG A 96 18.49 -15.92 15.99
N PRO A 97 18.92 -15.78 14.72
CA PRO A 97 20.33 -15.57 14.42
C PRO A 97 20.78 -14.22 15.02
N ARG A 98 21.98 -14.18 15.62
CA ARG A 98 22.58 -12.90 16.02
C ARG A 98 22.95 -12.15 14.74
N ILE A 99 22.36 -10.99 14.57
CA ILE A 99 22.61 -10.09 13.44
C ILE A 99 23.33 -8.87 14.00
N THR A 100 24.33 -8.39 13.28
CA THR A 100 25.17 -7.26 13.68
C THR A 100 24.99 -6.09 12.72
N LYS A 101 25.20 -4.87 13.23
CA LYS A 101 25.39 -3.66 12.43
C LYS A 101 26.71 -3.71 11.66
N GLU A 102 26.87 -2.77 10.74
CA GLU A 102 28.13 -2.53 10.00
C GLU A 102 29.31 -2.20 10.95
N ASP A 103 29.04 -1.67 12.14
CA ASP A 103 30.05 -1.41 13.19
C ASP A 103 30.30 -2.60 14.14
N GLY A 104 29.71 -3.77 13.87
CA GLY A 104 29.87 -4.99 14.65
C GLY A 104 29.02 -5.08 15.92
N THR A 105 28.25 -4.05 16.30
CA THR A 105 27.33 -4.12 17.43
C THR A 105 26.09 -4.97 17.12
N GLU A 106 25.45 -5.59 18.12
CA GLU A 106 24.25 -6.43 17.89
C GLU A 106 23.04 -5.59 17.45
N TRP A 107 22.22 -6.14 16.54
CA TRP A 107 21.02 -5.51 15.99
C TRP A 107 19.85 -5.58 16.98
N PRO A 108 19.40 -4.45 17.57
CA PRO A 108 18.44 -4.47 18.67
C PRO A 108 16.99 -4.67 18.20
N TRP A 109 16.70 -4.49 16.91
CA TRP A 109 15.33 -4.45 16.39
C TRP A 109 14.85 -5.82 15.89
N ASN A 110 13.63 -6.20 16.29
CA ASN A 110 12.94 -7.41 15.81
C ASN A 110 11.88 -7.09 14.73
N CYS A 111 11.58 -5.82 14.51
CA CYS A 111 10.48 -5.34 13.66
C CYS A 111 10.93 -4.81 12.29
N PHE A 112 12.24 -4.81 12.02
CA PHE A 112 12.87 -4.54 10.73
C PHE A 112 14.33 -5.00 10.78
N MET A 113 14.93 -5.18 9.61
CA MET A 113 16.25 -5.79 9.42
C MET A 113 17.25 -4.80 8.77
N PRO A 114 18.58 -5.00 8.90
CA PRO A 114 19.56 -4.05 8.35
C PRO A 114 19.50 -3.83 6.83
N TRP A 115 18.92 -4.77 6.08
CA TRP A 115 18.72 -4.66 4.62
C TRP A 115 17.38 -4.00 4.23
N GLU A 116 16.53 -3.69 5.20
CA GLU A 116 15.28 -2.92 5.03
C GLU A 116 15.48 -1.44 5.41
N THR A 117 16.69 -1.06 5.87
CA THR A 117 17.05 0.33 6.22
C THR A 117 17.75 1.02 5.07
N TYR A 118 17.50 2.32 4.90
CA TYR A 118 17.94 3.10 3.74
C TYR A 118 18.34 4.52 4.16
N GLN A 119 18.82 5.33 3.22
CA GLN A 119 18.98 6.77 3.37
C GLN A 119 17.95 7.43 2.46
N ALA A 120 17.13 8.34 2.98
CA ALA A 120 16.09 9.01 2.19
C ALA A 120 16.68 10.04 1.21
N ASP A 121 16.08 10.15 0.02
CA ASP A 121 16.42 11.12 -1.02
C ASP A 121 15.95 12.53 -0.63
N LEU A 122 16.85 13.26 0.02
CA LEU A 122 16.65 14.66 0.38
C LEU A 122 16.67 15.62 -0.84
N SER A 123 16.87 15.13 -2.07
CA SER A 123 16.80 15.93 -3.31
C SER A 123 15.40 15.97 -3.94
N ILE A 124 14.44 15.21 -3.41
CA ILE A 124 13.07 15.15 -3.90
C ILE A 124 12.34 16.52 -3.85
N ASP A 125 11.55 16.82 -4.88
CA ASP A 125 10.83 18.10 -4.99
C ASP A 125 9.66 18.17 -4.00
N LEU A 126 9.89 18.81 -2.85
CA LEU A 126 8.88 19.07 -1.83
C LEU A 126 7.77 20.04 -2.28
N GLY A 127 8.02 20.87 -3.30
CA GLY A 127 7.08 21.89 -3.78
C GLY A 127 6.09 21.40 -4.85
N LYS A 128 6.30 20.20 -5.39
CA LYS A 128 5.46 19.57 -6.41
C LYS A 128 4.03 19.35 -5.90
N HIS A 129 3.07 19.92 -6.64
CA HIS A 129 1.63 19.81 -6.40
C HIS A 129 0.91 19.23 -7.63
N HIS A 130 0.08 18.21 -7.46
CA HIS A 130 -0.75 17.71 -8.55
C HIS A 130 -2.01 18.59 -8.74
N VAL A 131 -2.03 19.42 -9.79
CA VAL A 131 -3.20 20.26 -10.08
C VAL A 131 -4.46 19.42 -10.40
N PRO A 132 -5.59 19.57 -9.67
CA PRO A 132 -6.78 18.75 -9.86
C PRO A 132 -7.52 19.07 -11.18
N LYS A 133 -7.34 18.23 -12.20
CA LYS A 133 -7.89 18.41 -13.54
C LYS A 133 -9.32 17.88 -13.66
N THR A 134 -9.53 16.60 -13.33
CA THR A 134 -10.81 15.91 -13.49
C THR A 134 -11.81 16.28 -12.38
N PHE A 135 -13.10 15.96 -12.57
CA PHE A 135 -14.09 16.10 -11.50
C PHE A 135 -13.72 15.28 -10.25
N LEU A 136 -13.22 14.06 -10.46
CA LEU A 136 -12.82 13.16 -9.38
C LEU A 136 -11.57 13.68 -8.62
N ASP A 137 -10.61 14.29 -9.31
CA ASP A 137 -9.47 14.95 -8.64
C ASP A 137 -9.93 16.11 -7.75
N LYS A 138 -10.90 16.89 -8.25
CA LYS A 138 -11.47 18.03 -7.51
C LYS A 138 -12.28 17.56 -6.30
N VAL A 139 -12.91 16.39 -6.35
CA VAL A 139 -13.54 15.75 -5.19
C VAL A 139 -12.46 15.30 -4.20
N ALA A 140 -11.44 14.55 -4.64
CA ALA A 140 -10.36 14.08 -3.77
C ALA A 140 -9.65 15.24 -3.04
N TYR A 141 -9.25 16.29 -3.77
CA TYR A 141 -8.60 17.47 -3.22
C TYR A 141 -9.49 18.20 -2.19
N LYS A 142 -10.78 18.40 -2.51
CA LYS A 142 -11.73 19.03 -1.58
C LYS A 142 -11.97 18.19 -0.33
N THR A 143 -12.03 16.87 -0.46
CA THR A 143 -12.15 15.96 0.68
C THR A 143 -10.96 16.10 1.62
N VAL A 144 -9.73 16.09 1.11
CA VAL A 144 -8.53 16.27 1.94
C VAL A 144 -8.51 17.64 2.62
N LYS A 145 -8.76 18.72 1.86
CA LYS A 145 -8.83 20.07 2.45
C LYS A 145 -9.94 20.21 3.50
N LEU A 146 -11.05 19.50 3.37
CA LEU A 146 -12.11 19.47 4.38
C LEU A 146 -11.74 18.63 5.61
N LEU A 147 -11.05 17.49 5.43
CA LEU A 147 -10.53 16.67 6.53
C LEU A 147 -9.44 17.40 7.35
N ARG A 148 -8.68 18.31 6.73
CA ARG A 148 -7.68 19.14 7.41
C ARG A 148 -8.28 20.15 8.40
N ILE A 149 -9.50 20.66 8.16
CA ILE A 149 -10.12 21.67 9.04
C ILE A 149 -10.28 21.16 10.49
N PRO A 150 -10.93 20.03 10.78
CA PRO A 150 -11.07 19.54 12.16
C PRO A 150 -9.73 19.13 12.79
N THR A 151 -8.75 18.65 12.02
CA THR A 151 -7.44 18.27 12.57
C THR A 151 -6.61 19.50 12.95
N ASP A 152 -6.57 20.54 12.10
CA ASP A 152 -5.91 21.82 12.43
C ASP A 152 -6.56 22.47 13.67
N VAL A 153 -7.89 22.43 13.80
CA VAL A 153 -8.62 22.95 14.99
C VAL A 153 -8.36 22.13 16.25
N PHE A 154 -8.33 20.80 16.17
CA PHE A 154 -8.19 19.91 17.32
C PHE A 154 -6.75 19.87 17.86
N PHE A 155 -5.75 19.84 16.97
CA PHE A 155 -4.34 19.72 17.37
C PHE A 155 -3.61 21.03 17.53
N GLN A 156 -3.97 22.07 16.77
CA GLN A 156 -3.25 23.35 16.75
C GLN A 156 -1.74 23.13 16.56
N ARG A 157 -0.88 23.74 17.40
CA ARG A 157 0.58 23.56 17.41
C ARG A 157 1.09 22.36 18.25
N ARG A 158 0.25 21.38 18.60
CA ARG A 158 0.71 20.15 19.29
C ARG A 158 1.36 19.15 18.31
N TYR A 159 2.42 19.56 17.61
CA TYR A 159 3.02 18.82 16.48
C TYR A 159 3.31 17.34 16.77
N GLY A 160 3.98 17.01 17.88
CA GLY A 160 4.28 15.62 18.21
C GLY A 160 3.04 14.74 18.47
N CYS A 161 1.98 15.30 19.09
CA CYS A 161 0.70 14.58 19.25
C CYS A 161 -0.08 14.51 17.92
N ARG A 162 0.03 15.55 17.08
CA ARG A 162 -0.59 15.63 15.76
C ARG A 162 -0.01 14.58 14.82
N ALA A 163 1.31 14.59 14.62
CA ALA A 163 2.05 13.63 13.79
C ALA A 163 1.69 12.20 14.23
N MET A 164 2.02 11.83 15.47
CA MET A 164 1.66 10.53 16.06
C MET A 164 0.20 10.09 15.82
N MET A 165 -0.78 11.01 15.82
CA MET A 165 -2.16 10.65 15.50
C MET A 165 -2.46 10.56 14.00
N LEU A 166 -1.83 11.37 13.15
CA LEU A 166 -1.96 11.29 11.70
C LEU A 166 -1.24 10.06 11.13
N GLU A 167 -0.05 9.69 11.62
CA GLU A 167 0.66 8.46 11.21
C GLU A 167 -0.22 7.20 11.39
N THR A 168 -1.05 7.15 12.45
CA THR A 168 -1.98 6.01 12.68
C THR A 168 -3.06 5.90 11.61
N VAL A 169 -3.31 6.96 10.85
CA VAL A 169 -4.26 7.03 9.74
C VAL A 169 -3.53 6.86 8.41
N ALA A 170 -2.35 7.46 8.24
CA ALA A 170 -1.53 7.38 7.03
C ALA A 170 -0.94 5.96 6.78
N ALA A 171 -0.72 5.16 7.83
CA ALA A 171 -0.39 3.73 7.69
C ALA A 171 -1.54 2.84 7.16
N VAL A 172 -2.78 3.35 7.03
CA VAL A 172 -3.96 2.54 6.65
C VAL A 172 -4.13 2.38 5.12
N PRO A 173 -4.02 3.43 4.28
CA PRO A 173 -4.19 3.34 2.84
C PRO A 173 -3.33 2.29 2.14
N GLY A 174 -2.02 2.29 2.37
CA GLY A 174 -1.10 1.32 1.77
C GLY A 174 -1.47 -0.12 2.14
N MET A 175 -1.80 -0.38 3.41
CA MET A 175 -2.24 -1.70 3.89
C MET A 175 -3.54 -2.15 3.21
N VAL A 176 -4.53 -1.27 3.11
CA VAL A 176 -5.81 -1.56 2.43
C VAL A 176 -5.60 -1.81 0.93
N GLY A 177 -4.82 -0.97 0.26
CA GLY A 177 -4.53 -1.07 -1.17
C GLY A 177 -3.74 -2.33 -1.51
N GLY A 178 -2.67 -2.59 -0.76
CA GLY A 178 -1.85 -3.80 -0.85
C GLY A 178 -2.65 -5.07 -0.62
N MET A 179 -3.48 -5.12 0.43
CA MET A 179 -4.39 -6.26 0.70
C MET A 179 -5.40 -6.47 -0.43
N LEU A 180 -6.09 -5.42 -0.89
CA LEU A 180 -7.10 -5.55 -1.95
C LEU A 180 -6.46 -5.95 -3.29
N LEU A 181 -5.27 -5.43 -3.60
CA LEU A 181 -4.51 -5.80 -4.79
C LEU A 181 -3.97 -7.24 -4.70
N HIS A 182 -3.52 -7.69 -3.53
CA HIS A 182 -3.12 -9.06 -3.26
C HIS A 182 -4.27 -10.05 -3.48
N LEU A 183 -5.43 -9.79 -2.87
CA LEU A 183 -6.63 -10.63 -3.06
C LEU A 183 -7.13 -10.60 -4.51
N ARG A 184 -6.96 -9.48 -5.24
CA ARG A 184 -7.26 -9.38 -6.68
C ARG A 184 -6.27 -10.20 -7.51
N SER A 185 -4.98 -10.15 -7.20
CA SER A 185 -3.90 -10.92 -7.83
C SER A 185 -4.17 -12.43 -7.70
N LEU A 186 -4.48 -12.92 -6.50
CA LEU A 186 -4.85 -14.32 -6.26
C LEU A 186 -6.08 -14.75 -7.07
N ARG A 187 -7.19 -14.02 -6.99
CA ARG A 187 -8.45 -14.38 -7.69
C ARG A 187 -8.36 -14.29 -9.22
N LYS A 188 -7.40 -13.54 -9.77
CA LYS A 188 -7.19 -13.41 -11.22
C LYS A 188 -5.98 -14.21 -11.74
N PHE A 189 -5.18 -14.82 -10.86
CA PHE A 189 -3.89 -15.46 -11.19
C PHE A 189 -2.97 -14.52 -11.99
N GLN A 190 -2.78 -13.29 -11.50
CA GLN A 190 -2.05 -12.22 -12.20
C GLN A 190 -0.97 -11.59 -11.32
N GLN A 191 0.18 -11.27 -11.92
CA GLN A 191 1.20 -10.41 -11.32
C GLN A 191 0.68 -8.98 -11.07
N SER A 192 1.29 -8.27 -10.12
CA SER A 192 0.86 -6.95 -9.62
C SER A 192 1.82 -5.79 -9.93
N GLY A 193 2.86 -6.00 -10.73
CA GLY A 193 3.82 -4.96 -11.13
C GLY A 193 4.71 -4.43 -10.00
N GLY A 194 4.84 -5.17 -8.89
CA GLY A 194 5.52 -4.70 -7.68
C GLY A 194 4.64 -3.89 -6.72
N TRP A 195 3.44 -3.47 -7.15
CA TRP A 195 2.57 -2.57 -6.37
C TRP A 195 2.06 -3.14 -5.04
N ILE A 196 1.94 -4.46 -4.88
CA ILE A 196 1.63 -5.05 -3.57
C ILE A 196 2.78 -4.78 -2.60
N LYS A 197 4.03 -4.87 -3.08
CA LYS A 197 5.21 -4.64 -2.25
C LYS A 197 5.31 -3.16 -1.89
N ALA A 198 5.23 -2.26 -2.88
CA ALA A 198 5.31 -0.82 -2.66
C ALA A 198 4.26 -0.30 -1.65
N LEU A 199 3.00 -0.72 -1.76
CA LEU A 199 1.94 -0.26 -0.85
C LEU A 199 2.05 -0.85 0.57
N LEU A 200 2.71 -2.00 0.74
CA LEU A 200 2.99 -2.55 2.07
C LEU A 200 4.26 -1.94 2.68
N GLU A 201 5.26 -1.58 1.87
CA GLU A 201 6.43 -0.81 2.29
C GLU A 201 6.05 0.62 2.71
N GLU A 202 5.17 1.29 1.97
CA GLU A 202 4.53 2.57 2.35
C GLU A 202 3.85 2.45 3.73
N ALA A 203 2.95 1.48 3.91
CA ALA A 203 2.27 1.27 5.19
C ALA A 203 3.21 0.88 6.36
N GLU A 204 4.36 0.28 6.07
CA GLU A 204 5.40 0.00 7.05
C GLU A 204 6.23 1.26 7.37
N ASN A 205 6.56 2.08 6.38
CA ASN A 205 7.28 3.33 6.57
C ASN A 205 6.48 4.30 7.46
N GLU A 206 5.20 4.51 7.15
CA GLU A 206 4.22 5.24 7.98
C GLU A 206 4.16 4.69 9.42
N ARG A 207 4.20 3.36 9.58
CA ARG A 207 4.28 2.72 10.90
C ARG A 207 5.60 3.03 11.61
N MET A 208 6.71 3.20 10.89
CA MET A 208 8.01 3.56 11.44
C MET A 208 8.12 5.05 11.81
N HIS A 209 7.41 5.94 11.09
CA HIS A 209 7.17 7.33 11.52
C HIS A 209 6.44 7.33 12.87
N LEU A 210 5.34 6.56 12.99
CA LEU A 210 4.60 6.42 14.25
C LEU A 210 5.48 5.90 15.40
N MET A 211 6.23 4.81 15.19
CA MET A 211 7.08 4.25 16.25
C MET A 211 8.15 5.25 16.70
N THR A 212 8.68 6.05 15.77
CA THR A 212 9.62 7.14 16.07
C THR A 212 8.98 8.24 16.91
N MET A 213 7.77 8.70 16.54
CA MET A 213 7.05 9.72 17.31
C MET A 213 6.64 9.24 18.70
N VAL A 214 6.34 7.94 18.87
CA VAL A 214 5.99 7.35 20.17
C VAL A 214 7.17 7.32 21.14
N GLU A 215 8.43 7.35 20.67
CA GLU A 215 9.59 7.54 21.56
C GLU A 215 9.71 8.97 22.09
N LEU A 216 9.26 9.96 21.32
CA LEU A 216 9.28 11.38 21.69
C LEU A 216 8.04 11.79 22.52
N VAL A 217 6.87 11.23 22.19
CA VAL A 217 5.57 11.60 22.77
C VAL A 217 4.80 10.36 23.17
N LYS A 218 4.60 10.16 24.48
CA LYS A 218 3.84 9.01 25.01
C LYS A 218 2.32 9.33 25.02
N PRO A 219 1.48 8.62 24.22
CA PRO A 219 0.04 8.92 24.13
C PRO A 219 -0.71 8.55 25.41
N LYS A 220 -1.63 9.43 25.82
CA LYS A 220 -2.56 9.18 26.93
C LYS A 220 -3.68 8.22 26.52
N TRP A 221 -4.36 7.63 27.50
CA TRP A 221 -5.40 6.62 27.27
C TRP A 221 -6.55 7.10 26.36
N TYR A 222 -6.96 8.37 26.49
CA TYR A 222 -8.02 8.95 25.65
C TYR A 222 -7.54 9.22 24.21
N GLU A 223 -6.24 9.50 24.01
CA GLU A 223 -5.65 9.68 22.67
C GLU A 223 -5.59 8.32 21.96
N ARG A 224 -5.28 7.23 22.68
CA ARG A 224 -5.36 5.85 22.16
C ARG A 224 -6.80 5.43 21.79
N PHE A 225 -7.79 5.80 22.62
CA PHE A 225 -9.20 5.55 22.31
C PHE A 225 -9.68 6.35 21.08
N LEU A 226 -9.20 7.59 20.94
CA LEU A 226 -9.47 8.40 19.75
C LEU A 226 -8.85 7.80 18.49
N VAL A 227 -7.60 7.33 18.55
CA VAL A 227 -6.95 6.58 17.46
C VAL A 227 -7.79 5.35 17.06
N LEU A 228 -8.20 4.51 18.01
CA LEU A 228 -9.05 3.35 17.74
C LEU A 228 -10.35 3.73 17.03
N THR A 229 -10.99 4.82 17.47
CA THR A 229 -12.25 5.32 16.88
C THR A 229 -12.02 5.85 15.45
N VAL A 230 -10.99 6.66 15.24
CA VAL A 230 -10.65 7.25 13.94
C VAL A 230 -10.22 6.17 12.96
N GLN A 231 -9.35 5.23 13.35
CA GLN A 231 -8.97 4.09 12.52
C GLN A 231 -10.19 3.23 12.16
N GLY A 232 -11.09 2.95 13.13
CA GLY A 232 -12.32 2.19 12.87
C GLY A 232 -13.21 2.81 11.80
N VAL A 233 -13.38 4.14 11.80
CA VAL A 233 -14.15 4.86 10.77
C VAL A 233 -13.37 4.94 9.46
N PHE A 234 -12.11 5.38 9.50
CA PHE A 234 -11.29 5.65 8.32
C PHE A 234 -10.97 4.38 7.53
N PHE A 235 -10.60 3.28 8.19
CA PHE A 235 -10.36 1.98 7.54
C PHE A 235 -11.58 1.54 6.72
N ASN A 236 -12.78 1.55 7.30
CA ASN A 236 -13.99 1.13 6.61
C ASN A 236 -14.34 2.06 5.45
N ALA A 237 -14.23 3.38 5.65
CA ALA A 237 -14.48 4.36 4.60
C ALA A 237 -13.48 4.23 3.43
N PHE A 238 -12.19 4.09 3.73
CA PHE A 238 -11.13 3.96 2.72
C PHE A 238 -11.19 2.61 2.01
N PHE A 239 -11.51 1.51 2.70
CA PHE A 239 -11.74 0.19 2.11
C PHE A 239 -12.87 0.23 1.07
N VAL A 240 -14.01 0.83 1.40
CA VAL A 240 -15.12 1.02 0.44
C VAL A 240 -14.71 1.93 -0.71
N LEU A 241 -14.01 3.04 -0.43
CA LEU A 241 -13.50 3.96 -1.46
C LEU A 241 -12.56 3.25 -2.45
N TYR A 242 -11.62 2.45 -1.96
CA TYR A 242 -10.66 1.72 -2.79
C TYR A 242 -11.36 0.63 -3.62
N MET A 243 -12.35 -0.08 -3.05
CA MET A 243 -13.17 -1.02 -3.81
C MET A 243 -13.97 -0.35 -4.93
N MET A 244 -14.50 0.85 -4.70
CA MET A 244 -15.28 1.60 -5.69
C MET A 244 -14.41 2.30 -6.74
N SER A 245 -13.25 2.84 -6.34
CA SER A 245 -12.41 3.66 -7.19
C SER A 245 -10.95 3.78 -6.68
N PRO A 246 -10.07 2.82 -7.03
CA PRO A 246 -8.64 2.88 -6.67
C PRO A 246 -7.97 4.20 -7.10
N LYS A 247 -8.34 4.74 -8.27
CA LYS A 247 -7.85 6.05 -8.75
C LYS A 247 -8.18 7.21 -7.84
N VAL A 248 -9.36 7.23 -7.22
CA VAL A 248 -9.74 8.27 -6.26
C VAL A 248 -9.05 8.02 -4.93
N ALA A 249 -8.97 6.76 -4.48
CA ALA A 249 -8.26 6.39 -3.26
C ALA A 249 -6.80 6.87 -3.31
N HIS A 250 -6.02 6.47 -4.33
CA HIS A 250 -4.65 6.94 -4.51
C HIS A 250 -4.54 8.48 -4.70
N ARG A 251 -5.51 9.13 -5.37
CA ARG A 251 -5.50 10.59 -5.50
C ARG A 251 -5.80 11.31 -4.18
N VAL A 252 -6.60 10.70 -3.29
CA VAL A 252 -6.82 11.19 -1.92
C VAL A 252 -5.53 11.04 -1.11
N VAL A 253 -4.88 9.88 -1.16
CA VAL A 253 -3.59 9.63 -0.46
C VAL A 253 -2.54 10.65 -0.91
N GLY A 254 -2.28 10.79 -2.21
CA GLY A 254 -1.28 11.76 -2.67
C GLY A 254 -1.58 13.22 -2.27
N TYR A 255 -2.85 13.61 -2.07
CA TYR A 255 -3.16 14.92 -1.49
C TYR A 255 -3.03 14.96 0.04
N LEU A 256 -3.24 13.86 0.77
CA LEU A 256 -2.93 13.79 2.21
C LEU A 256 -1.44 14.07 2.42
N GLU A 257 -0.57 13.49 1.58
CA GLU A 257 0.86 13.60 1.79
C GLU A 257 1.36 15.01 1.40
N GLU A 258 0.71 15.69 0.43
CA GLU A 258 0.92 17.13 0.23
C GLU A 258 0.63 17.96 1.50
N GLU A 259 -0.39 17.60 2.30
CA GLU A 259 -0.65 18.25 3.59
C GLU A 259 0.34 17.80 4.69
N ALA A 260 0.88 16.59 4.60
CA ALA A 260 1.89 16.08 5.52
C ALA A 260 3.25 16.77 5.30
N ILE A 261 3.73 16.88 4.05
CA ILE A 261 4.92 17.66 3.66
C ILE A 261 4.82 19.10 4.15
N HIS A 262 3.63 19.73 3.99
CA HIS A 262 3.35 21.05 4.55
C HIS A 262 3.46 21.04 6.09
N SER A 263 2.83 20.08 6.76
CA SER A 263 2.82 20.00 8.23
C SER A 263 4.23 19.81 8.81
N TYR A 264 5.05 18.96 8.19
CA TYR A 264 6.44 18.75 8.58
C TYR A 264 7.35 19.94 8.22
N THR A 265 7.06 20.68 7.15
CA THR A 265 7.76 21.93 6.84
C THR A 265 7.49 23.02 7.89
N GLU A 266 6.26 23.14 8.40
CA GLU A 266 5.97 24.04 9.53
C GLU A 266 6.62 23.55 10.83
N TYR A 267 6.67 22.23 11.07
CA TYR A 267 7.35 21.66 12.23
C TYR A 267 8.87 21.98 12.21
N LEU A 268 9.53 21.85 11.05
CA LEU A 268 10.94 22.23 10.90
C LEU A 268 11.18 23.72 11.20
N LYS A 269 10.32 24.63 10.75
CA LYS A 269 10.42 26.08 11.07
C LYS A 269 10.29 26.35 12.56
N ASP A 270 9.39 25.67 13.25
CA ASP A 270 9.22 25.81 14.70
C ASP A 270 10.41 25.22 15.48
N ILE A 271 11.10 24.19 14.96
CA ILE A 271 12.38 23.71 15.52
C ILE A 271 13.52 24.72 15.25
N GLU A 272 13.64 25.23 14.03
CA GLU A 272 14.71 26.17 13.63
C GLU A 272 14.61 27.54 14.30
N SER A 273 13.39 28.01 14.59
CA SER A 273 13.15 29.23 15.37
C SER A 273 13.32 29.03 16.88
N GLY A 274 13.55 27.80 17.36
CA GLY A 274 13.67 27.47 18.78
C GLY A 274 12.33 27.45 19.53
N ALA A 275 11.19 27.50 18.84
CA ALA A 275 9.87 27.30 19.45
C ALA A 275 9.66 25.84 19.92
N ILE A 276 10.41 24.90 19.34
CA ILE A 276 10.48 23.49 19.75
C ILE A 276 11.93 23.08 19.95
N GLU A 277 12.21 22.35 21.04
CA GLU A 277 13.55 21.87 21.37
C GLU A 277 14.04 20.80 20.38
N ASN A 278 15.25 21.00 19.83
CA ASN A 278 15.90 20.06 18.93
C ASN A 278 16.63 18.95 19.74
N VAL A 279 15.84 18.04 20.32
CA VAL A 279 16.30 16.90 21.13
C VAL A 279 17.05 15.85 20.29
N PRO A 280 17.85 14.94 20.90
CA PRO A 280 18.48 13.83 20.19
C PRO A 280 17.48 12.91 19.48
N ALA A 281 17.87 12.35 18.32
CA ALA A 281 17.03 11.44 17.57
C ALA A 281 16.81 10.10 18.31
N PRO A 282 15.60 9.51 18.27
CA PRO A 282 15.37 8.16 18.77
C PRO A 282 16.25 7.12 18.06
N ALA A 283 16.79 6.16 18.80
CA ALA A 283 17.68 5.13 18.23
C ALA A 283 17.04 4.33 17.08
N ILE A 284 15.71 4.13 17.13
CA ILE A 284 14.95 3.46 16.07
C ILE A 284 15.01 4.25 14.75
N ALA A 285 14.97 5.58 14.81
CA ALA A 285 15.07 6.46 13.65
C ALA A 285 16.49 6.48 13.09
N ILE A 286 17.49 6.53 13.97
CA ILE A 286 18.91 6.49 13.58
C ILE A 286 19.21 5.23 12.78
N ASP A 287 18.77 4.08 13.27
CA ASP A 287 19.03 2.79 12.60
C ASP A 287 18.17 2.59 11.34
N TYR A 288 16.91 3.06 11.32
CA TYR A 288 15.99 2.88 10.19
C TYR A 288 16.32 3.76 8.97
N TRP A 289 16.60 5.05 9.19
CA TRP A 289 17.01 6.00 8.13
C TRP A 289 18.54 6.17 7.99
N ARG A 290 19.32 5.28 8.64
CA ARG A 290 20.79 5.26 8.61
C ARG A 290 21.42 6.64 8.90
N LEU A 291 20.86 7.37 9.87
CA LEU A 291 21.28 8.72 10.25
C LEU A 291 22.63 8.71 11.00
N PRO A 292 23.34 9.85 11.06
CA PRO A 292 24.46 10.05 11.97
C PRO A 292 24.10 9.74 13.44
N LYS A 293 25.07 9.25 14.22
CA LYS A 293 24.85 8.86 15.63
C LYS A 293 24.53 10.04 16.56
N ASP A 294 24.84 11.26 16.13
CA ASP A 294 24.58 12.54 16.80
C ASP A 294 23.36 13.29 16.21
N ALA A 295 22.62 12.65 15.29
CA ALA A 295 21.42 13.22 14.69
C ALA A 295 20.37 13.64 15.73
N LYS A 296 19.58 14.65 15.36
CA LYS A 296 18.57 15.28 16.21
C LYS A 296 17.18 15.21 15.58
N LEU A 297 16.18 15.68 16.33
CA LEU A 297 14.79 15.77 15.89
C LEU A 297 14.66 16.43 14.51
N LYS A 298 15.38 17.54 14.25
CA LYS A 298 15.40 18.19 12.93
C LYS A 298 15.73 17.22 11.78
N ASP A 299 16.73 16.36 11.97
CA ASP A 299 17.20 15.44 10.93
C ASP A 299 16.17 14.33 10.69
N VAL A 300 15.56 13.82 11.77
CA VAL A 300 14.44 12.87 11.73
C VAL A 300 13.23 13.44 10.98
N ILE A 301 12.81 14.66 11.30
CA ILE A 301 11.70 15.33 10.58
C ILE A 301 12.07 15.59 9.12
N THR A 302 13.35 15.80 8.81
CA THR A 302 13.81 16.04 7.44
C THR A 302 13.69 14.79 6.57
N VAL A 303 14.07 13.60 7.08
CA VAL A 303 13.92 12.34 6.34
C VAL A 303 12.46 11.87 6.25
N ILE A 304 11.68 12.00 7.34
CA ILE A 304 10.24 11.73 7.33
C ILE A 304 9.53 12.55 6.24
N ARG A 305 9.83 13.85 6.15
CA ARG A 305 9.26 14.71 5.10
C ARG A 305 9.67 14.32 3.68
N ALA A 306 10.81 13.64 3.50
CA ALA A 306 11.23 13.12 2.20
C ALA A 306 10.44 11.85 1.84
N ASP A 307 10.24 10.93 2.80
CA ASP A 307 9.35 9.77 2.63
C ASP A 307 7.94 10.21 2.20
N GLU A 308 7.38 11.23 2.85
CA GLU A 308 6.07 11.83 2.52
C GLU A 308 6.00 12.35 1.07
N ALA A 309 7.08 12.99 0.59
CA ALA A 309 7.20 13.45 -0.79
C ALA A 309 7.32 12.28 -1.79
N HIS A 310 7.89 11.16 -1.36
CA HIS A 310 7.91 9.92 -2.12
C HIS A 310 6.50 9.29 -2.17
N HIS A 311 5.82 9.10 -1.03
CA HIS A 311 4.45 8.57 -0.95
C HIS A 311 3.46 9.39 -1.79
N ARG A 312 3.56 10.74 -1.74
CA ARG A 312 2.84 11.67 -2.62
C ARG A 312 2.99 11.30 -4.10
N ASP A 313 4.23 11.15 -4.55
CA ASP A 313 4.57 10.92 -5.95
C ASP A 313 4.12 9.54 -6.43
N VAL A 314 4.32 8.50 -5.61
CA VAL A 314 3.88 7.14 -5.88
C VAL A 314 2.36 7.06 -6.00
N ASN A 315 1.62 7.67 -5.07
CA ASN A 315 0.16 7.64 -5.08
C ASN A 315 -0.44 8.51 -6.20
N HIS A 316 0.14 9.68 -6.50
CA HIS A 316 -0.28 10.44 -7.67
C HIS A 316 -0.02 9.69 -8.98
N PHE A 317 1.10 8.98 -9.11
CA PHE A 317 1.41 8.13 -10.26
C PHE A 317 0.46 6.92 -10.38
N ALA A 318 0.17 6.22 -9.27
CA ALA A 318 -0.80 5.13 -9.21
C ALA A 318 -2.19 5.56 -9.70
N SER A 319 -2.61 6.75 -9.29
CA SER A 319 -3.87 7.34 -9.75
C SER A 319 -3.85 7.65 -11.25
N ASP A 320 -2.77 8.25 -11.77
CA ASP A 320 -2.63 8.59 -13.18
C ASP A 320 -2.63 7.37 -14.11
N ILE A 321 -2.03 6.24 -13.70
CA ILE A 321 -2.11 4.96 -14.42
C ILE A 321 -3.58 4.56 -14.63
N HIS A 322 -4.37 4.61 -13.55
CA HIS A 322 -5.80 4.28 -13.61
C HIS A 322 -6.64 5.32 -14.37
N PHE A 323 -6.28 6.61 -14.35
CA PHE A 323 -6.93 7.63 -15.19
C PHE A 323 -6.62 7.46 -16.69
N GLN A 324 -5.45 6.93 -17.04
CA GLN A 324 -5.09 6.51 -18.40
C GLN A 324 -5.80 5.22 -18.85
N GLY A 325 -6.63 4.60 -18.00
CA GLY A 325 -7.33 3.34 -18.30
C GLY A 325 -6.46 2.09 -18.22
N LYS A 326 -5.24 2.20 -17.68
CA LYS A 326 -4.31 1.08 -17.46
C LYS A 326 -4.53 0.43 -16.10
N GLU A 327 -4.03 -0.78 -15.93
CA GLU A 327 -3.91 -1.44 -14.64
C GLU A 327 -2.50 -1.22 -14.06
N LEU A 328 -2.36 -1.24 -12.73
CA LEU A 328 -1.07 -1.05 -12.05
C LEU A 328 0.02 -2.04 -12.52
N ARG A 329 -0.35 -3.25 -12.96
CA ARG A 329 0.59 -4.23 -13.51
C ARG A 329 1.19 -3.86 -14.88
N ASP A 330 0.64 -2.85 -15.57
CA ASP A 330 1.06 -2.39 -16.90
C ASP A 330 2.15 -1.30 -16.81
N ALA A 331 2.41 -0.76 -15.62
CA ALA A 331 3.49 0.19 -15.33
C ALA A 331 4.08 -0.14 -13.95
N PRO A 332 5.34 -0.61 -13.86
CA PRO A 332 5.90 -1.12 -12.62
C PRO A 332 5.90 -0.06 -11.50
N ALA A 333 5.71 -0.50 -10.27
CA ALA A 333 5.88 0.35 -9.09
C ALA A 333 7.34 0.80 -8.99
N PRO A 334 7.62 2.04 -8.57
CA PRO A 334 8.98 2.56 -8.39
C PRO A 334 9.61 2.02 -7.09
N LEU A 335 9.84 0.70 -7.03
CA LEU A 335 10.47 0.03 -5.89
C LEU A 335 11.93 0.45 -5.73
N GLY A 336 12.36 0.69 -4.49
CA GLY A 336 13.74 1.12 -4.18
C GLY A 336 14.07 2.55 -4.63
N TYR A 337 13.05 3.33 -5.01
CA TYR A 337 13.12 4.78 -5.03
C TYR A 337 12.81 5.22 -3.60
N HIS A 338 13.78 5.78 -2.89
CA HIS A 338 13.68 6.25 -1.50
C HIS A 338 14.53 7.49 -1.34
#